data_AF-W6QU85-F1
#
_entry.id   AF-W6QU85-F1
#
_cell.length_a   1.000
_cell.length_b   1.000
_cell.length_c   1.000
_cell.angle_alpha   90.00
_cell.angle_beta   90.00
_cell.angle_gamma   90.00
#
_symmetry.space_group_name_H-M   'P 1'
#
loop_
_entity.id
_entity.type
_entity.pdbx_description
1 polymer ?
#
loop_
_entity_poly.entity_id
_entity_poly.type
_entity_poly.pdbx_seq_one_letter_code
_entity_poly.pdbx_strand_id
1 'polypeptide(L)'
;MPTTDPAKRKFRRVMSLCGLFIIAMLGSLIYVCSRPLTAETQAAERRAIMACRQQSEEVTRTEIFRTERRKACVEMEKQYMHKFQERP
;
A
#
# COMPACT_ATOMS: atom_id res chain seq x y z
N MET A 1 43.79 -22.31 5.71
CA MET A 1 44.49 -21.30 4.90
C MET A 1 43.50 -20.25 4.42
N PRO A 2 43.64 -18.97 4.79
CA PRO A 2 42.80 -17.93 4.22
C PRO A 2 43.16 -17.80 2.74
N THR A 3 42.20 -18.08 1.86
CA THR A 3 42.39 -17.89 0.42
C THR A 3 42.45 -16.40 0.13
N THR A 4 43.66 -15.84 0.14
CA THR A 4 43.99 -14.47 -0.27
C THR A 4 43.96 -14.32 -1.78
N ASP A 5 42.87 -14.78 -2.41
CA ASP A 5 42.61 -14.50 -3.80
C ASP A 5 41.91 -13.13 -3.88
N PRO A 6 42.56 -12.10 -4.45
CA PRO A 6 42.00 -10.76 -4.53
C PRO A 6 40.66 -10.74 -5.28
N ALA A 7 40.43 -11.66 -6.22
CA ALA A 7 39.16 -11.79 -6.92
C ALA A 7 38.04 -12.28 -5.99
N LYS A 8 38.30 -13.31 -5.17
CA LYS A 8 37.33 -13.82 -4.18
C LYS A 8 37.00 -12.79 -3.09
N ARG A 9 37.99 -11.98 -2.69
CA ARG A 9 37.79 -10.90 -1.71
C ARG A 9 36.92 -9.78 -2.29
N LYS A 10 37.16 -9.37 -3.54
CA LYS A 10 36.34 -8.40 -4.26
C LYS A 10 34.91 -8.91 -4.45
N PHE A 11 34.75 -10.15 -4.92
CA PHE A 11 33.44 -10.77 -5.11
C PHE A 11 32.62 -10.81 -3.81
N ARG A 12 33.23 -11.27 -2.71
CA ARG A 12 32.58 -11.29 -1.39
C ARG A 12 32.15 -9.90 -0.95
N ARG A 13 32.98 -8.88 -1.19
CA ARG A 13 32.68 -7.48 -0.84
C ARG A 13 31.50 -6.95 -1.66
N VAL A 14 31.43 -7.26 -2.96
CA VAL A 14 30.31 -6.90 -3.83
C VAL A 14 29.03 -7.59 -3.38
N MET A 15 29.08 -8.90 -3.12
CA MET A 15 27.91 -9.65 -2.63
C MET A 15 27.40 -9.13 -1.29
N SER A 16 28.30 -8.78 -0.35
CA SER A 16 27.92 -8.16 0.91
C SER A 16 27.25 -6.79 0.70
N LEU A 17 27.74 -5.97 -0.23
CA LEU A 17 27.12 -4.68 -0.56
C LEU A 17 25.71 -4.86 -1.17
N CYS A 18 25.55 -5.79 -2.11
CA CYS A 18 24.24 -6.13 -2.68
C CYS A 18 23.27 -6.63 -1.61
N GLY A 19 23.74 -7.51 -0.71
CA GLY A 19 22.92 -8.01 0.40
C GLY A 19 22.47 -6.90 1.35
N LEU A 20 23.40 -6.00 1.74
CA LEU A 20 23.08 -4.82 2.56
C LEU A 20 22.07 -3.90 1.87
N PHE A 21 22.20 -3.69 0.56
CA PHE A 21 21.26 -2.89 -0.21
C PHE A 21 19.85 -3.49 -0.18
N ILE A 22 19.73 -4.80 -0.38
CA ILE A 22 18.43 -5.50 -0.32
C ILE A 22 17.82 -5.38 1.08
N ILE A 23 18.61 -5.59 2.14
CA ILE A 23 18.14 -5.44 3.52
C ILE A 23 17.67 -4.01 3.80
N ALA A 24 18.40 -3.00 3.33
CA ALA A 24 18.01 -1.60 3.47
C ALA A 24 16.69 -1.30 2.75
N MET A 25 16.51 -1.82 1.53
CA MET A 25 15.26 -1.68 0.77
C MET A 25 14.08 -2.35 1.48
N LEU A 26 14.26 -3.58 1.97
CA LEU A 26 13.22 -4.28 2.74
C LEU A 26 12.88 -3.54 4.03
N GLY A 27 13.89 -3.04 4.75
CA GLY A 27 13.69 -2.24 5.96
C GLY A 27 12.91 -0.95 5.67
N SER A 28 13.22 -0.27 4.56
CA SER A 28 12.47 0.91 4.12
C SER A 28 11.02 0.59 3.79
N LEU A 29 10.75 -0.53 3.11
CA LEU A 29 9.39 -0.96 2.81
C LEU A 29 8.60 -1.26 4.09
N ILE A 30 9.20 -2.01 5.02
CA ILE A 30 8.59 -2.30 6.32
C ILE A 30 8.30 -1.00 7.06
N TYR A 31 9.25 -0.07 7.09
CA TYR A 31 9.09 1.23 7.74
C TYR A 31 7.91 2.04 7.17
N VAL A 32 7.78 2.09 5.85
CA VAL A 32 6.66 2.79 5.20
C VAL A 32 5.33 2.08 5.47
N CYS A 33 5.28 0.76 5.32
CA CYS A 33 4.06 -0.03 5.51
C CYS A 33 3.61 -0.13 6.98
N SER A 34 4.52 0.03 7.94
CA SER A 34 4.23 0.03 9.38
C SER A 34 3.88 1.40 9.95
N ARG A 35 3.88 2.46 9.11
CA ARG A 35 3.42 3.78 9.55
C ARG A 35 1.99 3.68 10.07
N PRO A 36 1.68 4.28 11.23
CA PRO A 36 0.33 4.28 11.76
C PRO A 36 -0.59 5.02 10.78
N LEU A 37 -1.80 4.50 10.60
CA LEU A 37 -2.84 5.19 9.83
C LEU A 37 -3.16 6.49 10.57
N THR A 38 -2.71 7.62 10.01
CA THR A 38 -2.90 8.94 10.61
C THR A 38 -4.35 9.41 10.44
N ALA A 39 -4.81 10.32 11.28
CA ALA A 39 -6.13 10.94 11.13
C ALA A 39 -6.35 11.55 9.73
N GLU A 40 -5.29 12.00 9.06
CA GLU A 40 -5.34 12.47 7.68
C GLU A 40 -5.65 11.34 6.69
N THR A 41 -5.04 10.15 6.85
CA THR A 41 -5.35 8.98 6.00
C THR A 41 -6.78 8.51 6.21
N GLN A 42 -7.27 8.52 7.44
CA GLN A 42 -8.67 8.22 7.76
C GLN A 42 -9.63 9.22 7.09
N ALA A 43 -9.33 10.52 7.19
CA ALA A 43 -10.11 11.57 6.53
C ALA A 43 -10.07 11.45 5.00
N ALA A 44 -8.93 11.06 4.42
CA ALA A 44 -8.80 10.83 2.98
C ALA A 44 -9.64 9.62 2.52
N GLU A 45 -9.61 8.51 3.26
CA GLU A 45 -10.46 7.34 2.95
C GLU A 45 -11.96 7.67 3.09
N ARG A 46 -12.37 8.39 4.13
CA ARG A 46 -13.76 8.89 4.27
C ARG A 46 -14.19 9.72 3.06
N ARG A 47 -13.34 10.66 2.60
CA ARG A 47 -13.63 11.48 1.41
C ARG A 47 -13.75 10.64 0.15
N ALA A 48 -12.90 9.63 -0.02
CA ALA A 48 -12.95 8.72 -1.17
C ALA A 48 -14.26 7.91 -1.20
N ILE A 49 -14.73 7.44 -0.03
CA ILE A 49 -16.02 6.74 0.09
C ILE A 49 -17.19 7.68 -0.24
N MET A 50 -17.19 8.91 0.27
CA MET A 50 -18.22 9.89 -0.06
C MET A 50 -18.26 10.22 -1.56
N ALA A 51 -17.10 10.40 -2.18
CA ALA A 51 -17.00 10.62 -3.63
C ALA A 51 -17.50 9.40 -4.42
N CYS A 52 -17.19 8.19 -3.98
CA CYS A 52 -17.69 6.96 -4.58
C CYS A 52 -19.23 6.91 -4.55
N ARG A 53 -19.85 7.23 -3.41
CA ARG A 53 -21.31 7.27 -3.27
C ARG A 53 -21.94 8.26 -4.25
N GLN A 54 -21.40 9.49 -4.32
CA GLN A 54 -21.86 10.51 -5.27
C GLN A 54 -21.78 10.02 -6.72
N GLN A 55 -20.68 9.39 -7.11
CA GLN A 55 -20.51 8.84 -8.47
C GLN A 55 -21.44 7.64 -8.75
N SER A 56 -21.81 6.89 -7.73
CA SER A 56 -22.71 5.74 -7.87
C SER A 56 -24.16 6.13 -8.17
N GLU A 57 -24.53 7.37 -7.85
CA GLU A 57 -25.86 7.96 -8.08
C GLU A 57 -25.91 8.83 -9.35
N GLU A 58 -24.80 8.94 -10.07
CA GLU A 58 -24.69 9.78 -11.25
C GLU A 58 -25.60 9.28 -12.39
N VAL A 59 -26.69 10.02 -12.63
CA VAL A 59 -27.77 9.63 -13.56
C VAL A 59 -27.33 9.59 -15.02
N THR A 60 -26.29 10.35 -15.38
CA THR A 60 -25.70 10.39 -16.73
C THR A 60 -24.94 9.11 -17.10
N ARG A 61 -24.68 8.20 -16.15
CA ARG A 61 -23.96 6.94 -16.39
C ARG A 61 -24.92 5.77 -16.65
N THR A 62 -24.42 4.74 -17.32
CA THR A 62 -25.18 3.50 -17.58
C THR A 62 -25.55 2.79 -16.26
N GLU A 63 -26.65 2.04 -16.25
CA GLU A 63 -27.08 1.29 -15.04
C GLU A 63 -26.04 0.27 -14.58
N ILE A 64 -25.36 -0.40 -15.52
CA ILE A 64 -24.29 -1.36 -15.19
C ILE A 64 -23.17 -0.64 -14.44
N PHE A 65 -22.73 0.53 -14.91
CA PHE A 65 -21.71 1.32 -14.23
C PHE A 65 -22.14 1.71 -12.81
N ARG A 66 -23.39 2.15 -12.63
CA ARG A 66 -23.92 2.52 -11.31
C ARG A 66 -23.96 1.33 -10.36
N THR A 67 -24.40 0.16 -10.84
CA THR A 67 -24.49 -1.06 -10.03
C THR A 67 -23.11 -1.56 -9.60
N GLU A 68 -22.15 -1.61 -10.52
CA GLU A 68 -20.76 -2.00 -10.20
C GLU A 68 -20.08 -0.98 -9.29
N ARG A 69 -20.36 0.33 -9.50
CA ARG A 69 -19.83 1.38 -8.63
C ARG A 69 -20.40 1.26 -7.22
N ARG A 70 -21.70 0.98 -7.04
CA ARG A 70 -22.31 0.72 -5.73
C ARG A 70 -21.64 -0.44 -5.01
N LYS A 71 -21.39 -1.57 -5.70
CA LYS A 71 -20.66 -2.71 -5.13
C LYS A 71 -19.25 -2.31 -4.67
N ALA A 72 -18.53 -1.56 -5.51
CA ALA A 72 -17.21 -1.06 -5.16
C ALA A 72 -17.23 -0.15 -3.92
N CYS A 73 -18.22 0.75 -3.80
CA CYS A 73 -18.34 1.61 -2.61
C CYS A 73 -18.60 0.79 -1.33
N VAL A 74 -19.44 -0.25 -1.41
CA VAL A 74 -19.69 -1.16 -0.27
C VAL A 74 -18.42 -1.87 0.18
N GLU A 75 -17.59 -2.34 -0.76
CA GLU A 75 -16.30 -2.97 -0.41
C GLU A 75 -15.31 -1.98 0.18
N MET A 76 -15.28 -0.73 -0.30
CA MET A 76 -14.46 0.34 0.31
C MET A 76 -14.89 0.62 1.75
N GLU A 77 -16.19 0.66 2.03
CA GLU A 77 -16.71 0.84 3.40
C GLU A 77 -16.34 -0.32 4.33
N LYS A 78 -16.38 -1.56 3.82
CA LYS A 78 -15.93 -2.74 4.59
C LYS A 78 -14.45 -2.65 4.93
N GLN A 79 -13.60 -2.27 3.98
CA GLN A 79 -12.17 -2.10 4.23
C GLN A 79 -11.90 -0.99 5.24
N TYR A 80 -12.63 0.12 5.15
CA TYR A 80 -12.52 1.22 6.10
C TYR A 80 -12.90 0.79 7.51
N MET A 81 -14.04 0.09 7.68
CA MET A 81 -14.43 -0.43 9.00
C MET A 81 -13.42 -1.45 9.54
N HIS A 82 -12.81 -2.27 8.68
CA HIS A 82 -11.78 -3.22 9.11
C HIS A 82 -10.50 -2.53 9.58
N LYS A 83 -10.10 -1.43 8.91
CA LYS A 83 -8.89 -0.66 9.24
C LYS A 83 -9.05 0.24 10.46
N PHE A 84 -10.21 0.89 10.61
CA PHE A 84 -10.43 1.96 11.59
C PHE A 84 -11.43 1.62 12.70
N GLN A 85 -12.18 0.51 12.58
CA GLN A 85 -13.24 0.11 13.51
C GLN A 85 -14.37 1.16 13.71
N GLU A 86 -14.45 2.16 12.84
CA GLU A 86 -15.48 3.19 12.82
C GLU A 86 -16.25 3.15 11.50
N ARG A 87 -17.49 3.66 11.51
CA ARG A 87 -18.20 3.92 10.25
C ARG A 87 -17.60 5.16 9.54
N PRO A 88 -17.52 5.12 8.19
CA PRO A 88 -17.05 6.25 7.40
C PRO A 88 -18.01 7.44 7.50
#